data_AF-A0A5P8WJH3-F1
#
_entry.id   AF-A0A5P8WJH3-F1
#
_cell.length_a   1.000
_cell.length_b   1.000
_cell.length_c   1.000
_cell.angle_alpha   90.00
_cell.angle_beta   90.00
_cell.angle_gamma   90.00
#
_symmetry.space_group_name_H-M   'P 1'
#
loop_
_entity.id
_entity.type
_entity.pdbx_description
1 polymer ?
#
loop_
_entity_poly.entity_id
_entity_poly.type
_entity_poly.pdbx_seq_one_letter_code
_entity_poly.pdbx_strand_id
1 'polypeptide(L)' 'MRGIPVRGTLGIVITAKLRGVIPAARPVLEQLRQCGMYLSDRVINHALALVGE' A
#
# COMPACT_ATOMS: atom_id res chain seq x y z
N MET A 1 -21.81 -18.16 -1.64
CA MET A 1 -21.28 -17.24 -2.67
C MET A 1 -19.92 -16.74 -2.19
N ARG A 2 -18.82 -17.03 -2.90
CA ARG A 2 -17.50 -16.43 -2.58
C ARG A 2 -17.37 -15.15 -3.39
N GLY A 3 -17.49 -14.00 -2.74
CA GLY A 3 -17.27 -12.70 -3.37
C GLY A 3 -15.81 -12.52 -3.78
N ILE A 4 -15.56 -11.79 -4.87
CA ILE A 4 -14.20 -11.44 -5.29
C ILE A 4 -13.62 -10.46 -4.26
N PRO A 5 -12.46 -10.73 -3.65
CA PRO A 5 -11.88 -9.82 -2.68
C PRO A 5 -11.48 -8.51 -3.36
N VAL A 6 -12.13 -7.41 -2.96
CA VAL A 6 -11.82 -6.07 -3.47
C VAL A 6 -10.62 -5.51 -2.70
N ARG A 7 -9.67 -4.92 -3.43
CA ARG A 7 -8.53 -4.20 -2.86
C ARG A 7 -8.59 -2.73 -3.28
N GLY A 8 -8.48 -1.81 -2.32
CA GLY A 8 -8.27 -0.39 -2.61
C GLY A 8 -6.82 -0.10 -3.02
N THR A 9 -6.52 1.17 -3.35
CA THR A 9 -5.21 1.62 -3.85
C THR A 9 -4.05 1.22 -2.95
N LEU A 10 -4.20 1.35 -1.62
CA LEU A 10 -3.19 0.91 -0.66
C LEU A 10 -2.86 -0.59 -0.83
N GLY A 11 -3.88 -1.43 -0.98
CA GLY A 11 -3.72 -2.86 -1.22
C GLY A 11 -3.01 -3.17 -2.54
N ILE A 12 -3.16 -2.33 -3.57
CA ILE A 12 -2.46 -2.46 -4.85
C ILE A 12 -0.96 -2.24 -4.65
N VAL A 13 -0.56 -1.17 -3.95
CA VAL A 13 0.86 -0.87 -3.67
C VAL A 13 1.51 -2.01 -2.88
N ILE A 14 0.84 -2.49 -1.82
CA ILE A 14 1.33 -3.62 -1.03
C ILE A 14 1.49 -4.88 -1.88
N THR A 15 0.51 -5.17 -2.74
CA THR A 15 0.59 -6.32 -3.64
C THR A 15 1.74 -6.18 -4.65
N ALA A 16 1.97 -4.97 -5.17
CA ALA A 16 3.05 -4.70 -6.10
C ALA A 16 4.42 -4.95 -5.46
N LYS A 17 4.62 -4.53 -4.20
CA LYS A 17 5.85 -4.82 -3.45
C LYS A 17 6.03 -6.31 -3.21
N LEU A 18 5.00 -7.01 -2.73
CA LEU A 18 5.05 -8.47 -2.50
C LEU A 18 5.37 -9.26 -3.77
N ARG A 19 4.97 -8.75 -4.94
CA ARG A 19 5.24 -9.36 -6.25
C ARG A 19 6.55 -8.90 -6.88
N GLY A 20 7.32 -8.03 -6.23
CA GLY A 20 8.58 -7.49 -6.76
C GLY A 20 8.41 -6.54 -7.96
N VAL A 21 7.19 -6.03 -8.22
CA VAL A 21 6.92 -5.09 -9.32
C VAL A 21 7.51 -3.71 -9.02
N ILE A 22 7.55 -3.33 -7.74
CA ILE A 22 8.20 -2.11 -7.26
C ILE A 22 9.28 -2.47 -6.23
N PRO A 23 10.40 -1.71 -6.19
CA PRO A 23 11.51 -2.01 -5.28
C PRO A 23 11.20 -1.64 -3.83
N ALA A 24 10.31 -0.66 -3.57
CA ALA A 24 9.93 -0.22 -2.23
C ALA A 24 8.48 0.30 -2.21
N ALA A 25 7.76 0.05 -1.11
CA ALA A 25 6.38 0.51 -0.93
C ALA A 25 6.30 1.93 -0.35
N ARG A 26 7.18 2.28 0.61
CA ARG A 26 7.18 3.60 1.29
C ARG A 26 7.12 4.80 0.34
N PRO A 27 8.02 4.95 -0.67
CA PRO A 27 8.00 6.14 -1.52
C PRO A 27 6.69 6.29 -2.31
N VAL A 28 6.07 5.17 -2.71
CA VAL A 28 4.79 5.19 -3.42
C VAL A 28 3.66 5.65 -2.50
N LEU A 29 3.63 5.16 -1.25
CA LEU A 29 2.62 5.58 -0.28
C LEU A 29 2.75 7.06 0.11
N GLU A 30 3.98 7.56 0.25
CA GLU A 30 4.25 8.96 0.51
C GLU A 30 3.83 9.85 -0.66
N GLN A 31 4.08 9.42 -1.91
CA GLN A 31 3.61 10.12 -3.10
C GLN A 31 2.07 10.14 -3.16
N LEU A 32 1.40 9.02 -2.89
CA LEU A 32 -0.07 8.98 -2.84
C LEU A 32 -0.62 9.98 -1.81
N ARG A 33 0.02 10.09 -0.64
CA ARG A 33 -0.35 11.08 0.38
C ARG A 33 -0.15 12.52 -0.12
N GLN A 34 0.97 12.80 -0.76
CA GLN A 34 1.27 14.11 -1.34
C GLN A 34 0.27 14.50 -2.45
N CYS A 35 -0.24 13.53 -3.21
CA CYS A 35 -1.27 13.74 -4.22
C CYS A 35 -2.70 13.90 -3.67
N GLY A 36 -2.87 13.99 -2.34
CA GLY A 36 -4.16 14.24 -1.70
C GLY A 36 -4.86 13.00 -1.14
N MET A 37 -4.23 11.82 -1.19
CA MET A 37 -4.77 10.65 -0.49
C MET A 37 -4.61 10.83 1.02
N TYR A 38 -5.71 10.78 1.77
CA TYR A 38 -5.64 10.89 3.22
C TYR A 38 -5.15 9.57 3.84
N LEU A 39 -3.86 9.51 4.18
CA LEU A 39 -3.23 8.39 4.88
C LEU A 39 -2.53 8.91 6.14
N SER A 40 -2.99 8.45 7.31
CA SER A 40 -2.30 8.73 8.57
C SER A 40 -1.01 7.92 8.67
N ASP A 41 -0.05 8.39 9.46
CA ASP A 41 1.22 7.67 9.67
C ASP A 41 0.99 6.27 10.24
N ARG A 42 -0.04 6.10 11.09
CA ARG A 42 -0.44 4.78 11.61
C ARG A 42 -0.81 3.81 10.48
N VAL A 43 -1.58 4.27 9.49
CA VAL A 43 -1.99 3.44 8.34
C VAL A 43 -0.80 3.11 7.45
N ILE A 44 0.07 4.09 7.19
CA ILE A 44 1.29 3.88 6.39
C ILE A 44 2.19 2.87 7.07
N ASN A 45 2.52 3.06 8.34
CA ASN A 45 3.40 2.15 9.08
C ASN A 45 2.82 0.75 9.19
N HIS A 46 1.51 0.62 9.40
CA HIS A 46 0.87 -0.69 9.41
C HIS A 46 0.97 -1.38 8.04
N ALA A 47 0.76 -0.65 6.95
CA ALA A 47 0.84 -1.21 5.60
C ALA A 47 2.28 -1.64 5.24
N LEU A 48 3.29 -0.85 5.65
CA LEU A 48 4.70 -1.16 5.40
C LEU A 48 5.18 -2.37 6.20
N ALA A 49 4.69 -2.54 7.43
CA ALA A 49 4.95 -3.73 8.22
C ALA A 49 4.47 -5.03 7.54
N LEU A 50 3.44 -4.98 6.67
CA LEU A 50 2.96 -6.15 5.90
C LEU A 50 3.96 -6.63 4.85
N VAL A 51 4.94 -5.80 4.49
CA VAL A 51 5.96 -6.09 3.46
C VAL A 51 7.38 -6.01 4.00
N GLY A 52 7.54 -5.86 5.32
CA GLY A 52 8.85 -5.77 5.98
C GLY A 52 9.56 -4.42 5.81
N GLU A 53 8.82 -3.32 5.64
CA GLU A 53 9.32 -1.93 5.52
C GLU A 53 8.87 -1.00 6.68
#